data_AF-A0ABD7X1L1-F1
#
_entry.id   AF-A0ABD7X1L1-F1
#
_cell.length_a   1.000
_cell.length_b   1.000
_cell.length_c   1.000
_cell.angle_alpha   90.00
_cell.angle_beta   90.00
_cell.angle_gamma   90.00
#
_symmetry.space_group_name_H-M   'P 1'
#
loop_
_entity.id
_entity.type
_entity.pdbx_description
1 polymer ?
#
loop_
_entity_poly.entity_id
_entity_poly.type
_entity_poly.pdbx_seq_one_letter_code
_entity_poly.pdbx_strand_id
1 'polypeptide(L)'
;MPFLHTATEKIYYEIHSPVFTDKTETVVMVHSCVTDHTLFDSITAELTQHYRVIQYDLRETGNSASATGELSFEAHIEDLFLLLHTLHIKKCYLVGVGFGGQIAVKFASRYEFLIEGLILLSLPFYSDSTIQKIKRCYNEESKNQIPVDKILELGKLENLEYTNIQEVIERLKQMDPNVYFRFVKLSTTASLFQELSSILLPVLTLSGQNDLLFSSQYLISKTMFLKNYSHMTIPNAHSLFLVKEKTALFREIVVDFIKSNTYQLPPLKNDSMKILKNWESDTAIDIQKDFHAHTPSLKVDFLYSFSVYVNGQLITEGWNKRFAQEILLYLIFHHSISREQLCEALWPEMPLSNAKKNLRVYLSHLKKLLNAEHSEPVLLINRQLISLNADVSSDGLDLLTDLQWITEQSDPALKFKEAEQRLHQLVPHYLTTIYDDWFLDIRVKIEIILLDLLIWMKEWLCENGKVSKAVFLLIKFIDLVEEKEFIYDEIVDCYIKLDNNEKSEYWLNQKMRYLFE
;
A
#
# COMPACT_ATOMS: atom_id res chain seq x y z
N MET A 1 15.04 -30.54 22.02
CA MET A 1 14.25 -29.55 22.79
C MET A 1 13.74 -28.51 21.79
N PRO A 2 12.56 -27.88 22.01
CA PRO A 2 11.86 -27.05 21.03
C PRO A 2 12.52 -25.67 20.82
N PHE A 3 13.86 -25.65 20.74
CA PHE A 3 14.64 -24.45 20.54
C PHE A 3 15.53 -24.62 19.32
N LEU A 4 15.42 -23.69 18.39
CA LEU A 4 16.40 -23.45 17.37
C LEU A 4 17.55 -22.67 18.02
N HIS A 5 18.76 -23.20 17.90
CA HIS A 5 19.97 -22.51 18.30
C HIS A 5 20.52 -21.79 17.08
N THR A 6 20.39 -20.46 17.06
CA THR A 6 21.11 -19.64 16.08
C THR A 6 22.53 -19.38 16.59
N ALA A 7 23.35 -18.67 15.82
CA ALA A 7 24.72 -18.35 16.26
C ALA A 7 24.75 -17.55 17.58
N THR A 8 23.70 -16.80 17.89
CA THR A 8 23.64 -15.92 19.07
C THR A 8 22.43 -16.15 19.98
N GLU A 9 21.34 -16.74 19.48
CA GLU A 9 20.05 -16.78 20.19
C GLU A 9 19.45 -18.19 20.33
N LYS A 10 18.45 -18.29 21.21
CA LYS A 10 17.57 -19.46 21.34
C LYS A 10 16.14 -19.06 20.95
N ILE A 11 15.66 -19.58 19.83
CA ILE A 11 14.32 -19.31 19.31
C ILE A 11 13.42 -20.52 19.60
N TYR A 12 12.38 -20.32 20.42
CA TYR A 12 11.39 -21.35 20.72
C TYR A 12 10.51 -21.62 19.49
N TYR A 13 10.23 -22.88 19.20
CA TYR A 13 9.29 -23.28 18.15
C TYR A 13 8.54 -24.56 18.51
N GLU A 14 7.31 -24.67 18.01
CA GLU A 14 6.51 -25.89 18.09
C GLU A 14 6.19 -26.42 16.70
N ILE A 15 6.11 -27.75 16.60
CA ILE A 15 5.67 -28.43 15.39
C ILE A 15 4.52 -29.34 15.77
N HIS A 16 3.39 -29.11 15.12
CA HIS A 16 2.18 -29.89 15.29
C HIS A 16 1.86 -30.63 13.99
N SER A 17 1.79 -31.96 14.05
CA SER A 17 1.41 -32.78 12.90
C SER A 17 0.93 -34.17 13.36
N PRO A 18 -0.19 -34.70 12.83
CA PRO A 18 -0.68 -36.03 13.15
C PRO A 18 0.08 -37.12 12.38
N VAL A 19 0.67 -36.79 11.21
CA VAL A 19 1.51 -37.71 10.41
C VAL A 19 2.57 -36.91 9.62
N PHE A 20 3.85 -37.17 9.89
CA PHE A 20 4.97 -36.67 9.09
C PHE A 20 5.14 -37.55 7.84
N THR A 21 4.54 -37.15 6.73
CA THR A 21 4.96 -37.64 5.42
C THR A 21 5.62 -36.52 4.65
N ASP A 22 6.52 -36.85 3.73
CA ASP A 22 7.18 -35.87 2.85
C ASP A 22 6.20 -35.11 1.92
N LYS A 23 4.91 -35.49 1.93
CA LYS A 23 3.84 -34.88 1.13
C LYS A 23 2.92 -33.97 1.92
N THR A 24 3.05 -33.90 3.25
CA THR A 24 2.19 -33.06 4.08
C THR A 24 2.60 -31.59 3.90
N GLU A 25 1.70 -30.75 3.40
CA GLU A 25 1.95 -29.32 3.26
C GLU A 25 2.22 -28.68 4.63
N THR A 26 3.11 -27.70 4.65
CA THR A 26 3.55 -27.02 5.87
C THR A 26 2.96 -25.62 5.94
N VAL A 27 2.35 -25.28 7.08
CA VAL A 27 1.88 -23.94 7.41
C VAL A 27 2.76 -23.38 8.52
N VAL A 28 3.38 -22.23 8.30
CA VAL A 28 4.22 -21.56 9.28
C VAL A 28 3.55 -20.28 9.74
N MET A 29 3.45 -20.07 11.05
CA MET A 29 2.71 -18.95 11.63
C MET A 29 3.64 -18.00 12.39
N VAL A 30 3.52 -16.71 12.10
CA VAL A 30 4.32 -15.62 12.66
C VAL A 30 3.41 -14.65 13.42
N HIS A 31 3.58 -14.57 14.74
CA HIS A 31 2.74 -13.75 15.62
C HIS A 31 3.14 -12.25 15.58
N SER A 32 2.35 -11.41 16.24
CA SER A 32 2.62 -9.95 16.36
C SER A 32 3.44 -9.61 17.62
N CYS A 33 3.90 -8.36 17.74
CA CYS A 33 4.87 -7.91 18.76
C CYS A 33 4.41 -7.96 20.24
N VAL A 34 3.10 -8.06 20.51
CA VAL A 34 2.52 -8.12 21.86
C VAL A 34 2.00 -9.53 22.20
N THR A 35 2.21 -10.46 21.28
CA THR A 35 1.72 -11.85 21.33
C THR A 35 2.90 -12.82 21.26
N ASP A 36 2.61 -14.11 21.32
CA ASP A 36 3.55 -15.21 21.12
C ASP A 36 2.84 -16.33 20.30
N HIS A 37 3.47 -17.50 20.18
CA HIS A 37 2.90 -18.67 19.48
C HIS A 37 1.48 -19.03 19.93
N THR A 38 1.11 -18.78 21.21
CA THR A 38 -0.21 -19.15 21.77
C THR A 38 -1.37 -18.37 21.13
N LEU A 39 -1.08 -17.28 20.39
CA LEU A 39 -2.06 -16.59 19.56
C LEU A 39 -2.82 -17.55 18.64
N PHE A 40 -2.13 -18.61 18.21
CA PHE A 40 -2.59 -19.53 17.20
C PHE A 40 -3.09 -20.88 17.76
N ASP A 41 -3.13 -21.09 19.07
CA ASP A 41 -3.49 -22.39 19.65
C ASP A 41 -4.86 -22.89 19.19
N SER A 42 -5.84 -21.99 19.15
CA SER A 42 -7.20 -22.30 18.73
C SER A 42 -7.27 -22.79 17.28
N ILE A 43 -6.49 -22.18 16.39
CA ILE A 43 -6.46 -22.53 14.96
C ILE A 43 -5.56 -23.73 14.67
N THR A 44 -4.49 -23.92 15.43
CA THR A 44 -3.56 -25.04 15.26
C THR A 44 -4.22 -26.38 15.54
N ALA A 45 -5.06 -26.47 16.57
CA ALA A 45 -5.84 -27.68 16.85
C ALA A 45 -6.70 -28.11 15.64
N GLU A 46 -7.10 -27.15 14.81
CA GLU A 46 -7.97 -27.37 13.67
C GLU A 46 -7.19 -27.67 12.37
N LEU A 47 -6.13 -26.91 12.10
CA LEU A 47 -5.33 -27.07 10.87
C LEU A 47 -4.43 -28.31 10.89
N THR A 48 -4.01 -28.74 12.08
CA THR A 48 -3.13 -29.90 12.22
C THR A 48 -3.75 -31.18 11.71
N GLN A 49 -5.08 -31.27 11.59
CA GLN A 49 -5.76 -32.43 11.00
C GLN A 49 -5.30 -32.73 9.55
N HIS A 50 -4.80 -31.72 8.83
CA HIS A 50 -4.44 -31.82 7.42
C HIS A 50 -3.03 -31.31 7.10
N TYR A 51 -2.47 -30.44 7.93
CA TYR A 51 -1.21 -29.75 7.66
C TYR A 51 -0.19 -29.96 8.77
N ARG A 52 1.09 -29.85 8.42
CA ARG A 52 2.15 -29.66 9.40
C ARG A 52 2.16 -28.19 9.80
N VAL A 53 1.79 -27.88 11.04
CA VAL A 53 1.77 -26.50 11.53
C VAL A 53 3.05 -26.23 12.32
N ILE A 54 3.74 -25.14 12.00
CA ILE A 54 4.93 -24.68 12.71
C ILE A 54 4.62 -23.29 13.27
N GLN A 55 4.84 -23.11 14.56
CA GLN A 55 4.77 -21.81 15.22
C GLN A 55 6.10 -21.56 15.92
N TYR A 56 6.49 -20.30 16.08
CA TYR A 56 7.70 -19.95 16.82
C TYR A 56 7.53 -18.60 17.49
N ASP A 57 8.30 -18.38 18.56
CA ASP A 57 8.32 -17.11 19.27
C ASP A 57 9.39 -16.20 18.70
N LEU A 58 9.01 -14.98 18.32
CA LEU A 58 9.93 -13.93 17.92
C LEU A 58 10.90 -13.58 19.07
N ARG A 59 12.07 -13.03 18.73
CA ARG A 59 13.04 -12.51 19.71
C ARG A 59 12.37 -11.63 20.75
N GLU A 60 12.80 -11.76 22.00
CA GLU A 60 12.28 -10.99 23.14
C GLU A 60 10.77 -11.17 23.43
N THR A 61 10.14 -12.23 22.89
CA THR A 61 8.72 -12.57 23.13
C THR A 61 8.55 -14.02 23.55
N GLY A 62 7.44 -14.33 24.25
CA GLY A 62 7.09 -15.69 24.66
C GLY A 62 8.23 -16.44 25.34
N ASN A 63 8.46 -17.69 24.92
CA ASN A 63 9.56 -18.54 25.38
C ASN A 63 10.91 -18.19 24.73
N SER A 64 10.93 -17.29 23.75
CA SER A 64 12.14 -16.68 23.17
C SER A 64 12.54 -15.38 23.89
N ALA A 65 11.97 -15.06 25.07
CA ALA A 65 12.25 -13.82 25.79
C ALA A 65 13.74 -13.61 26.13
N SER A 66 14.53 -14.68 26.28
CA SER A 66 15.97 -14.59 26.52
C SER A 66 16.80 -14.27 25.27
N ALA A 67 16.19 -14.24 24.09
CA ALA A 67 16.87 -13.94 22.84
C ALA A 67 17.00 -12.42 22.66
N THR A 68 17.95 -11.80 23.37
CA THR A 68 18.11 -10.34 23.48
C THR A 68 19.11 -9.75 22.49
N GLY A 69 19.42 -10.47 21.41
CA GLY A 69 20.28 -9.98 20.32
C GLY A 69 19.71 -8.77 19.57
N GLU A 70 20.25 -8.51 18.39
CA GLU A 70 19.72 -7.45 17.53
C GLU A 70 18.22 -7.69 17.24
N LEU A 71 17.41 -6.64 17.44
CA LEU A 71 16.00 -6.61 17.07
C LEU A 71 15.88 -5.74 15.81
N SER A 72 15.83 -6.40 14.66
CA SER A 72 15.67 -5.80 13.34
C SER A 72 14.90 -6.77 12.44
N PHE A 73 14.35 -6.27 11.32
CA PHE A 73 13.69 -7.16 10.35
C PHE A 73 14.66 -8.21 9.80
N GLU A 74 15.91 -7.84 9.58
CA GLU A 74 16.97 -8.74 9.10
C GLU A 74 17.18 -9.92 10.06
N ALA A 75 17.28 -9.64 11.36
CA ALA A 75 17.41 -10.66 12.39
C ALA A 75 16.20 -11.62 12.42
N HIS A 76 14.97 -11.10 12.31
CA HIS A 76 13.77 -11.94 12.26
C HIS A 76 13.65 -12.77 10.97
N ILE A 77 14.08 -12.22 9.83
CA ILE A 77 14.14 -12.92 8.55
C ILE A 77 15.15 -14.06 8.61
N GLU A 78 16.31 -13.82 9.21
CA GLU A 78 17.35 -14.82 9.41
C GLU A 78 16.88 -15.95 10.35
N ASP A 79 16.21 -15.62 11.47
CA ASP A 79 15.63 -16.63 12.36
C ASP A 79 14.63 -17.53 11.64
N LEU A 80 13.73 -16.94 10.86
CA LEU A 80 12.74 -17.71 10.08
C LEU A 80 13.43 -18.57 9.01
N PHE A 81 14.44 -18.05 8.32
CA PHE A 81 15.21 -18.80 7.34
C PHE A 81 15.91 -19.99 7.98
N LEU A 82 16.60 -19.77 9.10
CA LEU A 82 17.29 -20.82 9.85
C LEU A 82 16.31 -21.87 10.38
N LEU A 83 15.15 -21.45 10.88
CA LEU A 83 14.11 -22.36 11.33
C LEU A 83 13.65 -23.29 10.20
N LEU A 84 13.28 -22.74 9.04
CA LEU A 84 12.87 -23.52 7.88
C LEU A 84 14.00 -24.45 7.41
N HIS A 85 15.23 -23.95 7.36
CA HIS A 85 16.40 -24.70 6.92
C HIS A 85 16.70 -25.89 7.85
N THR A 86 16.76 -25.65 9.16
CA THR A 86 17.01 -26.68 10.18
C THR A 86 15.91 -27.74 10.23
N LEU A 87 14.67 -27.34 9.98
CA LEU A 87 13.53 -28.25 9.92
C LEU A 87 13.35 -28.92 8.55
N HIS A 88 14.27 -28.66 7.62
CA HIS A 88 14.28 -29.15 6.24
C HIS A 88 12.98 -28.87 5.47
N ILE A 89 12.37 -27.70 5.73
CA ILE A 89 11.18 -27.24 5.03
C ILE A 89 11.59 -26.66 3.68
N LYS A 90 11.17 -27.31 2.60
CA LYS A 90 11.47 -26.87 1.23
C LYS A 90 10.50 -25.81 0.73
N LYS A 91 9.23 -25.94 1.13
CA LYS A 91 8.14 -25.04 0.79
C LYS A 91 7.11 -25.00 1.90
N CYS A 92 6.52 -23.83 2.16
CA CYS A 92 5.43 -23.67 3.11
C CYS A 92 4.45 -22.57 2.72
N TYR A 93 3.26 -22.61 3.30
CA TYR A 93 2.37 -21.46 3.39
C TYR A 93 2.75 -20.63 4.61
N LEU A 94 2.94 -19.33 4.42
CA LEU A 94 3.35 -18.44 5.50
C LEU A 94 2.18 -17.57 5.93
N VAL A 95 1.86 -17.61 7.23
CA VAL A 95 0.77 -16.85 7.85
C VAL A 95 1.39 -15.83 8.81
N GLY A 96 1.20 -14.54 8.55
CA GLY A 96 1.74 -13.47 9.38
C GLY A 96 0.66 -12.57 9.95
N VAL A 97 0.70 -12.28 11.26
CA VAL A 97 -0.23 -11.37 11.94
C VAL A 97 0.48 -10.11 12.39
N GLY A 98 -0.04 -8.93 12.02
CA GLY A 98 0.49 -7.65 12.50
C GLY A 98 1.97 -7.49 12.14
N PHE A 99 2.82 -7.33 13.16
CA PHE A 99 4.28 -7.26 12.98
C PHE A 99 4.84 -8.51 12.27
N GLY A 100 4.29 -9.70 12.60
CA GLY A 100 4.62 -10.95 11.90
C GLY A 100 4.25 -10.93 10.42
N GLY A 101 3.23 -10.15 10.03
CA GLY A 101 2.90 -9.89 8.63
C GLY A 101 3.99 -9.08 7.91
N GLN A 102 4.57 -8.08 8.57
CA GLN A 102 5.67 -7.29 7.99
C GLN A 102 6.92 -8.16 7.79
N ILE A 103 7.23 -9.03 8.76
CA ILE A 103 8.28 -10.05 8.64
C ILE A 103 7.97 -10.98 7.46
N ALA A 104 6.74 -11.48 7.36
CA ALA A 104 6.34 -12.42 6.32
C ALA A 104 6.44 -11.81 4.90
N VAL A 105 6.07 -10.54 4.72
CA VAL A 105 6.25 -9.81 3.45
C VAL A 105 7.73 -9.70 3.09
N LYS A 106 8.57 -9.22 4.01
CA LYS A 106 10.02 -9.08 3.74
C LYS A 106 10.73 -10.42 3.54
N PHE A 107 10.27 -11.47 4.22
CA PHE A 107 10.75 -12.83 4.02
C PHE A 107 10.38 -13.34 2.63
N ALA A 108 9.10 -13.21 2.25
CA ALA A 108 8.60 -13.66 0.94
C ALA A 108 9.28 -12.92 -0.22
N SER A 109 9.55 -11.63 -0.11
CA SER A 109 10.27 -10.87 -1.15
C SER A 109 11.72 -11.31 -1.36
N ARG A 110 12.35 -11.94 -0.34
CA ARG A 110 13.76 -12.37 -0.41
C ARG A 110 13.91 -13.87 -0.69
N TYR A 111 13.01 -14.68 -0.15
CA TYR A 111 13.06 -16.14 -0.19
C TYR A 111 11.78 -16.73 -0.79
N GLU A 112 11.26 -16.12 -1.86
CA GLU A 112 10.01 -16.51 -2.52
C GLU A 112 9.96 -18.00 -2.88
N PHE A 113 11.11 -18.61 -3.22
CA PHE A 113 11.23 -20.03 -3.56
C PHE A 113 10.88 -20.99 -2.40
N LEU A 114 10.88 -20.52 -1.15
CA LEU A 114 10.46 -21.28 0.04
C LEU A 114 8.96 -21.14 0.35
N ILE A 115 8.23 -20.28 -0.36
CA ILE A 115 6.84 -19.93 -0.03
C ILE A 115 5.90 -20.39 -1.16
N GLU A 116 4.82 -21.09 -0.82
CA GLU A 116 3.76 -21.48 -1.76
C GLU A 116 2.65 -20.45 -1.85
N GLY A 117 2.34 -19.81 -0.72
CA GLY A 117 1.36 -18.76 -0.61
C GLY A 117 1.49 -18.02 0.71
N LEU A 118 1.03 -16.78 0.72
CA LEU A 118 1.20 -15.85 1.83
C LEU A 118 -0.16 -15.40 2.35
N ILE A 119 -0.41 -15.54 3.65
CA ILE A 119 -1.64 -15.07 4.31
C ILE A 119 -1.25 -13.99 5.32
N LEU A 120 -1.73 -12.77 5.10
CA LEU A 120 -1.37 -11.58 5.87
C LEU A 120 -2.59 -11.05 6.62
N LEU A 121 -2.54 -11.12 7.94
CA LEU A 121 -3.58 -10.59 8.80
C LEU A 121 -3.13 -9.26 9.35
N SER A 122 -3.94 -8.23 9.11
CA SER A 122 -3.84 -6.96 9.80
C SER A 122 -2.46 -6.33 9.65
N LEU A 123 -1.93 -6.40 8.43
CA LEU A 123 -0.60 -5.92 8.09
C LEU A 123 -0.51 -4.41 8.44
N PRO A 124 0.40 -4.01 9.36
CA PRO A 124 0.46 -2.65 9.85
C PRO A 124 0.87 -1.66 8.76
N PHE A 125 -0.10 -0.88 8.30
CA PHE A 125 0.10 0.34 7.54
C PHE A 125 -0.46 1.51 8.32
N TYR A 126 0.43 2.42 8.72
CA TYR A 126 0.08 3.56 9.54
C TYR A 126 -0.12 4.80 8.67
N SER A 127 -1.17 5.56 8.94
CA SER A 127 -1.28 6.93 8.43
C SER A 127 -0.29 7.84 9.15
N ASP A 128 0.13 8.95 8.53
CA ASP A 128 0.98 9.95 9.18
C ASP A 128 0.36 10.47 10.49
N SER A 129 -0.96 10.65 10.50
CA SER A 129 -1.69 11.05 11.71
C SER A 129 -1.61 10.00 12.82
N THR A 130 -1.65 8.71 12.48
CA THR A 130 -1.51 7.59 13.41
C THR A 130 -0.07 7.53 13.93
N ILE A 131 0.93 7.69 13.05
CA ILE A 131 2.35 7.74 13.43
C ILE A 131 2.60 8.89 14.41
N GLN A 132 2.04 10.08 14.15
CA GLN A 132 2.17 11.24 15.05
C GLN A 132 1.53 10.97 16.41
N LYS A 133 0.35 10.34 16.46
CA LYS A 133 -0.30 9.94 17.72
C LYS A 133 0.54 8.92 18.50
N ILE A 134 1.08 7.91 17.82
CA ILE A 134 2.00 6.92 18.41
C ILE A 134 3.26 7.62 18.96
N LYS A 135 3.87 8.54 18.19
CA LYS A 135 5.05 9.32 18.62
C LYS A 135 4.75 10.21 19.84
N ARG A 136 3.54 10.78 19.96
CA ARG A 136 3.13 11.54 21.15
C ARG A 136 2.99 10.64 22.38
N CYS A 137 2.55 9.40 22.19
CA CYS A 137 2.51 8.41 23.27
C CYS A 137 3.91 7.98 23.73
N TYR A 138 4.98 8.34 23.01
CA TYR A 138 6.35 7.95 23.32
C TYR A 138 7.10 8.92 24.25
N ASN A 139 6.76 10.22 24.27
CA ASN A 139 7.84 11.18 24.44
C ASN A 139 8.24 11.67 25.84
N GLU A 140 7.50 11.54 26.95
CA GLU A 140 8.07 11.98 28.26
C GLU A 140 7.73 11.16 29.52
N GLU A 141 6.61 10.44 29.60
CA GLU A 141 6.27 9.58 30.76
C GLU A 141 6.52 8.08 30.53
N SER A 142 6.71 7.70 29.26
CA SER A 142 6.61 6.34 28.75
C SER A 142 7.90 5.53 28.85
N LYS A 143 9.07 6.11 29.17
CA LYS A 143 10.35 5.36 29.21
C LYS A 143 10.36 4.22 30.25
N ASN A 144 9.47 4.26 31.24
CA ASN A 144 9.42 3.29 32.34
C ASN A 144 8.16 2.41 32.33
N GLN A 145 7.17 2.68 31.48
CA GLN A 145 5.92 1.92 31.42
C GLN A 145 5.23 2.05 30.06
N ILE A 146 4.61 0.96 29.60
CA ILE A 146 3.81 0.93 28.38
C ILE A 146 2.46 1.65 28.63
N PRO A 147 2.06 2.64 27.81
CA PRO A 147 0.83 3.40 28.03
C PRO A 147 -0.41 2.63 27.55
N VAL A 148 -0.80 1.59 28.30
CA VAL A 148 -1.87 0.65 27.93
C VAL A 148 -3.17 1.37 27.58
N ASP A 149 -3.64 2.29 28.43
CA ASP A 149 -4.91 2.99 28.22
C ASP A 149 -4.93 3.75 26.88
N LYS A 150 -3.82 4.43 26.53
CA LYS A 150 -3.69 5.15 25.25
C LYS A 150 -3.66 4.18 24.07
N ILE A 151 -3.08 2.99 24.21
CA ILE A 151 -3.07 1.97 23.16
C ILE A 151 -4.50 1.47 22.91
N LEU A 152 -5.25 1.22 23.98
CA LEU A 152 -6.66 0.82 23.89
C LEU A 152 -7.52 1.91 23.27
N GLU A 153 -7.31 3.18 23.65
CA GLU A 153 -7.99 4.35 23.08
C GLU A 153 -7.73 4.45 21.56
N LEU A 154 -6.46 4.36 21.15
CA LEU A 154 -6.07 4.43 19.74
C LEU A 154 -6.71 3.33 18.88
N GLY A 155 -6.86 2.12 19.44
CA GLY A 155 -7.57 1.02 18.80
C GLY A 155 -9.09 1.01 19.00
N LYS A 156 -9.64 1.95 19.78
CA LYS A 156 -11.01 1.95 20.31
C LYS A 156 -11.44 0.60 20.91
N LEU A 157 -10.51 -0.02 21.63
CA LEU A 157 -10.71 -1.33 22.24
C LEU A 157 -11.37 -1.25 23.63
N GLU A 158 -11.55 -0.05 24.18
CA GLU A 158 -12.03 0.22 25.56
C GLU A 158 -13.37 -0.43 25.92
N ASN A 159 -14.24 -0.65 24.92
CA ASN A 159 -15.62 -1.14 25.13
C ASN A 159 -15.80 -2.62 24.74
N LEU A 160 -14.72 -3.37 24.52
CA LEU A 160 -14.80 -4.79 24.15
C LEU A 160 -14.93 -5.67 25.40
N GLU A 161 -16.11 -6.25 25.61
CA GLU A 161 -16.42 -7.18 26.71
C GLU A 161 -15.89 -8.61 26.48
N TYR A 162 -14.61 -8.78 26.14
CA TYR A 162 -14.04 -10.10 25.86
C TYR A 162 -12.84 -10.44 26.75
N THR A 163 -12.70 -11.71 27.12
CA THR A 163 -11.51 -12.27 27.80
C THR A 163 -10.21 -12.03 27.01
N ASN A 164 -10.30 -11.92 25.68
CA ASN A 164 -9.16 -11.72 24.79
C ASN A 164 -8.46 -10.36 24.98
N ILE A 165 -9.22 -9.30 25.31
CA ILE A 165 -8.60 -7.97 25.53
C ILE A 165 -7.83 -7.93 26.85
N GLN A 166 -8.34 -8.61 27.89
CA GLN A 166 -7.68 -8.69 29.19
C GLN A 166 -6.36 -9.43 29.10
N GLU A 167 -6.29 -10.49 28.30
CA GLU A 167 -5.03 -11.19 28.03
C GLU A 167 -3.98 -10.26 27.39
N VAL A 168 -4.38 -9.44 26.40
CA VAL A 168 -3.49 -8.46 25.77
C VAL A 168 -3.06 -7.37 26.75
N ILE A 169 -3.98 -6.88 27.58
CA ILE A 169 -3.69 -5.89 28.63
C ILE A 169 -2.65 -6.44 29.61
N GLU A 170 -2.83 -7.67 30.09
CA GLU A 170 -1.88 -8.30 31.01
C GLU A 170 -0.52 -8.55 30.36
N ARG A 171 -0.50 -8.98 29.09
CA ARG A 171 0.74 -9.10 28.31
C ARG A 171 1.47 -7.76 28.16
N LEU A 172 0.75 -6.70 27.82
CA LEU A 172 1.31 -5.34 27.74
C LEU A 172 1.85 -4.85 29.08
N LYS A 173 1.23 -5.20 30.21
CA LYS A 173 1.72 -4.84 31.54
C LYS A 173 2.99 -5.61 31.94
N GLN A 174 3.14 -6.84 31.46
CA GLN A 174 4.28 -7.71 31.78
C GLN A 174 5.47 -7.54 30.83
N MET A 175 5.24 -7.00 29.63
CA MET A 175 6.27 -6.77 28.62
C MET A 175 7.25 -5.67 29.06
N ASP A 176 8.55 -5.88 28.80
CA ASP A 176 9.56 -4.84 29.01
C ASP A 176 9.22 -3.62 28.11
N PRO A 177 9.05 -2.41 28.68
CA PRO A 177 8.73 -1.22 27.90
C PRO A 177 9.73 -0.94 26.78
N ASN A 178 11.03 -1.18 26.98
CA ASN A 178 12.05 -0.96 25.97
C ASN A 178 11.87 -1.91 24.77
N VAL A 179 11.50 -3.16 25.02
CA VAL A 179 11.23 -4.14 23.97
C VAL A 179 10.00 -3.71 23.17
N TYR A 180 8.90 -3.36 23.85
CA TYR A 180 7.69 -2.84 23.20
C TYR A 180 8.01 -1.64 22.30
N PHE A 181 8.78 -0.68 22.82
CA PHE A 181 9.14 0.50 22.05
C PHE A 181 10.16 0.24 20.93
N ARG A 182 10.95 -0.82 20.99
CA ARG A 182 11.77 -1.20 19.83
C ARG A 182 10.89 -1.79 18.74
N PHE A 183 9.92 -2.64 19.08
CA PHE A 183 8.94 -3.17 18.12
C PHE A 183 8.10 -2.08 17.46
N VAL A 184 7.53 -1.16 18.24
CA VAL A 184 6.71 -0.06 17.69
C VAL A 184 7.55 0.84 16.78
N LYS A 185 8.80 1.15 17.16
CA LYS A 185 9.72 1.92 16.30
C LYS A 185 9.99 1.18 14.99
N LEU A 186 10.38 -0.09 15.04
CA LEU A 186 10.61 -0.91 13.85
C LEU A 186 9.38 -0.94 12.94
N SER A 187 8.21 -1.25 13.52
CA SER A 187 6.95 -1.36 12.78
C SER A 187 6.55 -0.05 12.10
N THR A 188 6.65 1.08 12.80
CA THR A 188 6.24 2.40 12.29
C THR A 188 7.22 3.01 11.29
N THR A 189 8.48 2.58 11.31
CA THR A 189 9.50 3.00 10.32
C THR A 189 9.61 2.06 9.12
N ALA A 190 8.86 0.95 9.12
CA ALA A 190 8.91 -0.03 8.05
C ALA A 190 8.29 0.54 6.77
N SER A 191 9.10 0.60 5.71
CA SER A 191 8.57 0.62 4.34
C SER A 191 8.50 -0.82 3.83
N LEU A 192 7.36 -1.17 3.22
CA LEU A 192 7.08 -2.48 2.61
C LEU A 192 6.78 -2.38 1.11
N PHE A 193 6.83 -1.17 0.55
CA PHE A 193 6.38 -0.94 -0.81
C PHE A 193 7.18 -1.75 -1.84
N GLN A 194 8.51 -1.72 -1.73
CA GLN A 194 9.40 -2.47 -2.63
C GLN A 194 9.20 -3.99 -2.50
N GLU A 195 8.99 -4.47 -1.29
CA GLU A 195 8.76 -5.88 -1.01
C GLU A 195 7.42 -6.35 -1.55
N LEU A 196 6.35 -5.58 -1.35
CA LEU A 196 5.03 -5.92 -1.90
C LEU A 196 5.03 -5.94 -3.44
N SER A 197 5.68 -4.97 -4.09
CA SER A 197 5.75 -4.91 -5.56
C SER A 197 6.55 -6.04 -6.20
N SER A 198 7.45 -6.69 -5.44
CA SER A 198 8.31 -7.76 -5.94
C SER A 198 7.71 -9.17 -5.79
N ILE A 199 6.74 -9.36 -4.89
CA ILE A 199 6.08 -10.66 -4.65
C ILE A 199 5.18 -11.05 -5.83
N LEU A 200 5.41 -12.24 -6.41
CA LEU A 200 4.62 -12.81 -7.52
C LEU A 200 3.68 -13.95 -7.07
N LEU A 201 3.99 -14.59 -5.95
CA LEU A 201 3.17 -15.66 -5.38
C LEU A 201 1.77 -15.18 -4.95
N PRO A 202 0.81 -16.11 -4.79
CA PRO A 202 -0.52 -15.80 -4.29
C PRO A 202 -0.47 -15.25 -2.86
N VAL A 203 -1.18 -14.14 -2.65
CA VAL A 203 -1.31 -13.48 -1.35
C VAL A 203 -2.77 -13.32 -0.96
N LEU A 204 -3.13 -13.72 0.25
CA LEU A 204 -4.40 -13.40 0.87
C LEU A 204 -4.19 -12.39 1.99
N THR A 205 -4.90 -11.27 1.94
CA THR A 205 -4.86 -10.25 2.99
C THR A 205 -6.19 -10.23 3.74
N LEU A 206 -6.14 -10.19 5.06
CA LEU A 206 -7.30 -10.17 5.94
C LEU A 206 -7.24 -8.95 6.87
N SER A 207 -8.37 -8.28 7.08
CA SER A 207 -8.48 -7.22 8.09
C SER A 207 -9.82 -7.26 8.80
N GLY A 208 -9.86 -6.85 10.07
CA GLY A 208 -11.12 -6.63 10.77
C GLY A 208 -11.78 -5.33 10.34
N GLN A 209 -13.10 -5.33 10.15
CA GLN A 209 -13.88 -4.12 9.82
C GLN A 209 -13.75 -3.03 10.89
N ASN A 210 -13.59 -3.42 12.16
CA ASN A 210 -13.50 -2.51 13.29
C ASN A 210 -12.06 -2.12 13.65
N ASP A 211 -11.08 -2.51 12.82
CA ASP A 211 -9.69 -2.11 13.05
C ASP A 211 -9.48 -0.65 12.66
N LEU A 212 -9.12 0.17 13.66
CA LEU A 212 -8.82 1.59 13.48
C LEU A 212 -7.32 1.89 13.58
N LEU A 213 -6.51 0.94 14.07
CA LEU A 213 -5.06 1.05 14.08
C LEU A 213 -4.47 0.70 12.73
N PHE A 214 -5.01 -0.35 12.08
CA PHE A 214 -4.59 -0.84 10.76
C PHE A 214 -5.82 -0.95 9.84
N SER A 215 -6.48 0.19 9.58
CA SER A 215 -7.73 0.22 8.84
C SER A 215 -7.66 -0.55 7.52
N SER A 216 -8.72 -1.31 7.22
CA SER A 216 -8.83 -2.10 5.99
C SER A 216 -8.57 -1.26 4.73
N GLN A 217 -9.00 0.01 4.74
CA GLN A 217 -8.78 0.96 3.63
C GLN A 217 -7.30 1.21 3.34
N TYR A 218 -6.49 1.42 4.38
CA TYR A 218 -5.04 1.58 4.23
C TYR A 218 -4.36 0.27 3.84
N LEU A 219 -4.84 -0.86 4.37
CA LEU A 219 -4.33 -2.17 3.96
C LEU A 219 -4.57 -2.42 2.47
N ILE A 220 -5.80 -2.20 1.99
CA ILE A 220 -6.17 -2.38 0.58
C ILE A 220 -5.35 -1.45 -0.32
N SER A 221 -5.23 -0.16 0.03
CA SER A 221 -4.47 0.81 -0.79
C SER A 221 -2.98 0.54 -0.83
N LYS A 222 -2.42 -0.17 0.15
CA LYS A 222 -1.01 -0.57 0.16
C LYS A 222 -0.77 -1.96 -0.41
N THR A 223 -1.79 -2.82 -0.44
CA THR A 223 -1.70 -4.17 -1.00
C THR A 223 -2.10 -4.25 -2.47
N MET A 224 -2.66 -3.17 -3.05
CA MET A 224 -2.90 -3.06 -4.50
C MET A 224 -1.64 -3.22 -5.36
N PHE A 225 -0.45 -3.06 -4.78
CA PHE A 225 0.83 -3.26 -5.47
C PHE A 225 1.22 -4.75 -5.61
N LEU A 226 0.53 -5.66 -4.93
CA LEU A 226 0.70 -7.10 -5.11
C LEU A 226 0.09 -7.53 -6.46
N LYS A 227 0.79 -8.38 -7.21
CA LYS A 227 0.32 -8.83 -8.54
C LYS A 227 -0.73 -9.94 -8.49
N ASN A 228 -0.68 -10.78 -7.46
CA ASN A 228 -1.58 -11.91 -7.29
C ASN A 228 -2.12 -11.91 -5.86
N TYR A 229 -3.11 -11.05 -5.59
CA TYR A 229 -3.68 -10.92 -4.26
C TYR A 229 -5.19 -10.98 -4.21
N SER A 230 -5.69 -11.41 -3.07
CA SER A 230 -7.08 -11.29 -2.65
C SER A 230 -7.14 -10.57 -1.31
N HIS A 231 -8.22 -9.82 -1.09
CA HIS A 231 -8.46 -9.15 0.18
C HIS A 231 -9.82 -9.54 0.74
N MET A 232 -9.88 -9.79 2.05
CA MET A 232 -11.14 -10.00 2.76
C MET A 232 -11.18 -9.13 4.03
N THR A 233 -12.21 -8.29 4.12
CA THR A 233 -12.54 -7.59 5.36
C THR A 233 -13.55 -8.41 6.16
N ILE A 234 -13.20 -8.80 7.39
CA ILE A 234 -14.05 -9.60 8.26
C ILE A 234 -15.01 -8.68 9.04
N PRO A 235 -16.34 -8.83 8.86
CA PRO A 235 -17.33 -7.98 9.52
C PRO A 235 -17.29 -8.13 11.05
N ASN A 236 -17.51 -7.02 11.75
CA ASN A 236 -17.58 -6.97 13.22
C ASN A 236 -16.37 -7.59 13.95
N ALA A 237 -15.21 -7.65 13.31
CA ALA A 237 -13.99 -8.20 13.89
C ALA A 237 -12.95 -7.10 14.11
N HIS A 238 -12.17 -7.26 15.18
CA HIS A 238 -10.94 -6.50 15.37
C HIS A 238 -9.76 -7.35 14.90
N SER A 239 -8.92 -6.74 14.10
CA SER A 239 -7.73 -7.35 13.51
C SER A 239 -6.84 -8.13 14.46
N LEU A 240 -6.55 -7.58 15.65
CA LEU A 240 -5.69 -8.23 16.65
C LEU A 240 -6.29 -9.54 17.18
N PHE A 241 -7.61 -9.67 17.14
CA PHE A 241 -8.35 -10.77 17.73
C PHE A 241 -9.01 -11.67 16.70
N LEU A 242 -8.88 -11.41 15.40
CA LEU A 242 -9.54 -12.16 14.33
C LEU A 242 -9.30 -13.67 14.46
N VAL A 243 -8.06 -14.07 14.74
CA VAL A 243 -7.67 -15.49 14.93
C VAL A 243 -8.41 -16.14 16.11
N LYS A 244 -8.72 -15.39 17.17
CA LYS A 244 -9.37 -15.88 18.40
C LYS A 244 -10.90 -15.69 18.39
N GLU A 245 -11.40 -14.59 17.85
CA GLU A 245 -12.83 -14.23 17.78
C GLU A 245 -13.57 -15.01 16.69
N LYS A 246 -12.87 -15.35 15.61
CA LYS A 246 -13.43 -15.94 14.40
C LYS A 246 -12.66 -17.18 13.96
N THR A 247 -12.18 -17.99 14.90
CA THR A 247 -11.32 -19.18 14.66
C THR A 247 -11.83 -20.08 13.53
N ALA A 248 -13.10 -20.50 13.58
CA ALA A 248 -13.67 -21.40 12.58
C ALA A 248 -13.68 -20.79 11.16
N LEU A 249 -14.07 -19.51 11.05
CA LEU A 249 -14.03 -18.78 9.78
C LEU A 249 -12.60 -18.62 9.29
N PHE A 250 -11.67 -18.28 10.18
CA PHE A 250 -10.26 -18.16 9.85
C PHE A 250 -9.67 -19.49 9.35
N ARG A 251 -10.06 -20.61 9.95
CA ARG A 251 -9.70 -21.96 9.50
C ARG A 251 -10.18 -22.24 8.09
N GLU A 252 -11.45 -22.01 7.80
CA GLU A 252 -12.03 -22.22 6.48
C GLU A 252 -11.28 -21.39 5.43
N ILE A 253 -11.04 -20.11 5.71
CA ILE A 253 -10.28 -19.20 4.84
C ILE A 253 -8.88 -19.74 4.54
N VAL A 254 -8.13 -20.15 5.57
CA VAL A 254 -6.77 -20.68 5.41
C VAL A 254 -6.78 -21.99 4.61
N VAL A 255 -7.70 -22.91 4.92
CA VAL A 255 -7.83 -24.19 4.21
C VAL A 255 -8.19 -23.97 2.74
N ASP A 256 -9.12 -23.06 2.45
CA ASP A 256 -9.59 -22.79 1.08
C ASP A 256 -8.52 -22.09 0.25
N PHE A 257 -7.75 -21.18 0.86
CA PHE A 257 -6.59 -20.57 0.20
C PHE A 257 -5.54 -21.63 -0.18
N ILE A 258 -5.20 -22.54 0.74
CA ILE A 258 -4.23 -23.62 0.48
C ILE A 258 -4.74 -24.56 -0.63
N LYS A 259 -6.02 -24.95 -0.57
CA LYS A 259 -6.63 -25.84 -1.58
C LYS A 259 -6.77 -25.18 -2.95
N SER A 260 -7.17 -23.91 -3.01
CA SER A 260 -7.32 -23.21 -4.29
C SER A 260 -5.98 -23.00 -4.99
N ASN A 261 -4.90 -22.88 -4.22
CA ASN A 261 -3.55 -22.73 -4.75
C ASN A 261 -2.91 -24.05 -5.23
N THR A 262 -3.38 -25.21 -4.75
CA THR A 262 -2.90 -26.54 -5.17
C THR A 262 -3.55 -27.07 -6.45
N TYR A 263 -4.67 -26.49 -6.89
CA TYR A 263 -5.25 -26.80 -8.20
C TYR A 263 -4.60 -25.93 -9.28
N GLN A 264 -3.79 -26.55 -10.16
CA GLN A 264 -3.67 -26.00 -11.52
C GLN A 264 -5.08 -25.95 -12.11
N LEU A 265 -5.63 -24.76 -12.28
CA LEU A 265 -6.95 -24.53 -12.88
C LEU A 265 -7.05 -25.32 -14.21
N PRO A 266 -7.88 -26.37 -14.30
CA PRO A 266 -8.33 -26.84 -15.60
C PRO A 266 -9.25 -25.74 -16.17
N PRO A 267 -9.36 -25.60 -17.50
CA PRO A 267 -10.33 -24.68 -18.09
C PRO A 267 -11.74 -25.05 -17.57
N LEU A 268 -12.41 -24.07 -16.96
CA LEU A 268 -13.66 -24.25 -16.21
C LEU A 268 -14.73 -24.99 -17.03
N LYS A 269 -15.32 -26.05 -16.44
CA LYS A 269 -16.56 -26.71 -16.90
C LYS A 269 -17.69 -26.53 -15.88
N ASN A 270 -18.90 -26.36 -16.41
CA ASN A 270 -20.07 -25.67 -15.87
C ASN A 270 -20.85 -26.26 -14.67
N ASP A 271 -20.56 -27.44 -14.14
CA ASP A 271 -21.61 -28.14 -13.35
C ASP A 271 -21.52 -28.01 -11.81
N SER A 272 -20.54 -27.29 -11.26
CA SER A 272 -20.45 -27.01 -9.81
C SER A 272 -21.42 -25.89 -9.33
N MET A 273 -22.03 -25.17 -10.28
CA MET A 273 -22.91 -24.00 -10.07
C MET A 273 -24.30 -24.30 -9.45
N LYS A 274 -24.67 -25.57 -9.27
CA LYS A 274 -26.02 -25.93 -8.78
C LYS A 274 -26.14 -26.10 -7.27
N ILE A 275 -25.06 -26.40 -6.56
CA ILE A 275 -25.10 -26.66 -5.11
C ILE A 275 -24.95 -25.35 -4.31
N LEU A 276 -24.30 -24.33 -4.88
CA LEU A 276 -24.15 -22.99 -4.31
C LEU A 276 -25.46 -22.18 -4.23
N LYS A 277 -26.43 -22.45 -5.11
CA LYS A 277 -27.69 -21.68 -5.22
C LYS A 277 -28.63 -21.73 -4.01
N ASN A 278 -28.44 -22.66 -3.07
CA ASN A 278 -29.39 -22.83 -1.95
C ASN A 278 -28.99 -22.08 -0.67
N TRP A 279 -27.80 -21.46 -0.61
CA TRP A 279 -27.34 -20.73 0.57
C TRP A 279 -27.27 -19.19 0.37
N GLU A 280 -27.67 -18.70 -0.80
CA GLU A 280 -27.60 -17.29 -1.23
C GLU A 280 -28.91 -16.51 -1.01
N SER A 281 -29.60 -16.65 0.14
CA SER A 281 -30.83 -15.89 0.38
C SER A 281 -30.76 -14.76 1.40
N ASP A 282 -29.66 -14.55 2.12
CA ASP A 282 -29.53 -13.39 2.99
C ASP A 282 -28.09 -12.89 3.03
N THR A 283 -27.92 -11.61 2.67
CA THR A 283 -26.70 -10.79 2.77
C THR A 283 -25.64 -10.93 1.65
N ALA A 284 -25.87 -10.15 0.58
CA ALA A 284 -24.89 -9.45 -0.27
C ALA A 284 -23.77 -10.30 -0.93
N ILE A 285 -24.01 -10.84 -2.13
CA ILE A 285 -23.72 -10.27 -3.47
C ILE A 285 -22.22 -10.27 -3.84
N ASP A 286 -21.92 -11.16 -4.81
CA ASP A 286 -21.18 -10.93 -6.06
C ASP A 286 -20.22 -9.73 -6.14
N ILE A 287 -18.92 -9.96 -6.22
CA ILE A 287 -18.06 -9.35 -7.26
C ILE A 287 -16.85 -10.28 -7.47
N GLN A 288 -16.86 -11.08 -8.54
CA GLN A 288 -15.82 -11.02 -9.58
C GLN A 288 -16.08 -12.08 -10.67
N LYS A 289 -16.36 -11.56 -11.88
CA LYS A 289 -16.39 -12.24 -13.18
C LYS A 289 -17.73 -12.79 -13.69
N ASP A 290 -18.72 -11.90 -13.74
CA ASP A 290 -19.53 -11.67 -14.96
C ASP A 290 -19.63 -10.16 -15.34
N PHE A 291 -18.69 -9.32 -14.87
CA PHE A 291 -18.76 -7.85 -15.00
C PHE A 291 -18.35 -7.25 -16.36
N HIS A 292 -18.19 -8.05 -17.43
CA HIS A 292 -17.96 -7.48 -18.77
C HIS A 292 -19.23 -7.14 -19.54
N ALA A 293 -20.29 -6.73 -18.84
CA ALA A 293 -21.41 -6.10 -19.51
C ALA A 293 -21.88 -4.77 -18.89
N HIS A 294 -21.70 -4.46 -17.59
CA HIS A 294 -22.49 -3.37 -16.97
C HIS A 294 -21.74 -2.32 -16.10
N THR A 295 -20.44 -2.45 -15.77
CA THR A 295 -19.72 -1.34 -15.08
C THR A 295 -19.45 -0.20 -16.05
N PRO A 296 -19.80 1.07 -15.72
CA PRO A 296 -19.47 2.21 -16.57
C PRO A 296 -17.96 2.36 -16.76
N SER A 297 -17.50 2.64 -17.97
CA SER A 297 -16.13 3.14 -18.18
C SER A 297 -16.10 4.66 -18.05
N LEU A 298 -15.06 5.19 -17.41
CA LEU A 298 -14.84 6.61 -17.21
C LEU A 298 -13.42 6.96 -17.64
N LYS A 299 -13.29 7.65 -18.77
CA LYS A 299 -12.00 8.21 -19.22
C LYS A 299 -11.98 9.70 -18.90
N VAL A 300 -10.94 10.16 -18.21
CA VAL A 300 -10.76 11.58 -17.90
C VAL A 300 -9.38 12.00 -18.33
N ASP A 301 -9.34 12.77 -19.41
CA ASP A 301 -8.12 13.41 -19.87
C ASP A 301 -8.06 14.79 -19.21
N PHE A 302 -6.94 15.10 -18.56
CA PHE A 302 -6.71 16.41 -17.95
C PHE A 302 -5.26 16.89 -18.08
N LEU A 303 -4.37 16.09 -18.69
CA LEU A 303 -2.97 16.43 -18.80
C LEU A 303 -2.75 17.69 -19.66
N TYR A 304 -3.47 17.84 -20.77
CA TYR A 304 -3.37 19.02 -21.66
C TYR A 304 -4.68 19.76 -21.85
N SER A 305 -5.79 19.03 -21.79
CA SER A 305 -7.13 19.55 -21.95
C SER A 305 -8.06 18.72 -21.11
N PHE A 306 -9.02 19.36 -20.44
CA PHE A 306 -10.01 18.65 -19.65
C PHE A 306 -11.10 18.07 -20.57
N SER A 307 -11.18 16.74 -20.65
CA SER A 307 -12.25 16.04 -21.34
C SER A 307 -12.65 14.76 -20.60
N VAL A 308 -13.94 14.46 -20.60
CA VAL A 308 -14.50 13.34 -19.83
C VAL A 308 -15.38 12.52 -20.76
N TYR A 309 -15.12 11.22 -20.82
CA TYR A 309 -15.90 10.24 -21.56
C TYR A 309 -16.50 9.24 -20.58
N VAL A 310 -17.80 9.02 -20.68
CA VAL A 310 -18.49 7.94 -19.95
C VAL A 310 -18.98 6.92 -20.97
N ASN A 311 -18.57 5.66 -20.84
CA ASN A 311 -18.86 4.60 -21.81
C ASN A 311 -18.46 4.97 -23.25
N GLY A 312 -17.37 5.73 -23.39
CA GLY A 312 -16.88 6.25 -24.68
C GLY A 312 -17.63 7.47 -25.23
N GLN A 313 -18.68 7.96 -24.55
CA GLN A 313 -19.41 9.17 -24.94
C GLN A 313 -18.84 10.41 -24.25
N LEU A 314 -18.48 11.43 -25.04
CA LEU A 314 -17.94 12.69 -24.54
C LEU A 314 -19.02 13.55 -23.86
N ILE A 315 -18.76 13.99 -22.63
CA ILE A 315 -19.58 14.99 -21.94
C ILE A 315 -19.03 16.38 -22.29
N THR A 316 -19.78 17.12 -23.11
CA THR A 316 -19.29 18.36 -23.74
C THR A 316 -19.45 19.63 -22.90
N GLU A 317 -20.37 19.66 -21.94
CA GLU A 317 -20.73 20.88 -21.20
C GLU A 317 -20.95 20.65 -19.71
N GLY A 318 -20.92 21.75 -18.94
CA GLY A 318 -21.30 21.75 -17.52
C GLY A 318 -20.16 21.54 -16.52
N TRP A 319 -18.95 21.26 -17.02
CA TRP A 319 -17.74 21.08 -16.21
C TRP A 319 -17.30 22.35 -15.47
N ASN A 320 -17.41 23.53 -16.10
CA ASN A 320 -17.05 24.83 -15.49
C ASN A 320 -18.09 25.36 -14.47
N LYS A 321 -18.97 24.49 -13.96
CA LYS A 321 -20.02 24.86 -13.01
C LYS A 321 -19.90 24.01 -11.76
N ARG A 322 -20.07 24.65 -10.60
CA ARG A 322 -20.21 23.97 -9.30
C ARG A 322 -19.04 23.04 -8.98
N PHE A 323 -17.82 23.46 -9.32
CA PHE A 323 -16.57 22.73 -9.06
C PHE A 323 -16.58 21.29 -9.62
N ALA A 324 -17.25 21.06 -10.77
CA ALA A 324 -17.42 19.71 -11.27
C ALA A 324 -16.11 19.08 -11.76
N GLN A 325 -15.18 19.87 -12.32
CA GLN A 325 -13.86 19.39 -12.74
C GLN A 325 -13.03 19.01 -11.51
N GLU A 326 -12.96 19.92 -10.55
CA GLU A 326 -12.23 19.86 -9.31
C GLU A 326 -12.67 18.65 -8.47
N ILE A 327 -13.99 18.48 -8.29
CA ILE A 327 -14.54 17.33 -7.56
C ILE A 327 -14.22 16.02 -8.29
N LEU A 328 -14.33 15.98 -9.62
CA LEU A 328 -14.06 14.77 -10.38
C LEU A 328 -12.58 14.38 -10.30
N LEU A 329 -11.66 15.33 -10.54
CA LEU A 329 -10.23 15.06 -10.43
C LEU A 329 -9.86 14.64 -9.01
N TYR A 330 -10.39 15.31 -7.98
CA TYR A 330 -10.15 14.91 -6.60
C TYR A 330 -10.62 13.48 -6.33
N LEU A 331 -11.78 13.08 -6.86
CA LEU A 331 -12.27 11.69 -6.76
C LEU A 331 -11.41 10.69 -7.54
N ILE A 332 -10.79 11.09 -8.66
CA ILE A 332 -9.86 10.23 -9.42
C ILE A 332 -8.61 9.93 -8.60
N PHE A 333 -8.07 10.92 -7.88
CA PHE A 333 -6.88 10.72 -7.04
C PHE A 333 -7.15 9.97 -5.74
N HIS A 334 -8.40 9.95 -5.25
CA HIS A 334 -8.73 9.43 -3.92
C HIS A 334 -9.72 8.27 -3.90
N HIS A 335 -10.37 7.95 -5.03
CA HIS A 335 -11.38 6.89 -5.29
C HIS A 335 -12.64 6.88 -4.40
N SER A 336 -12.51 7.08 -3.08
CA SER A 336 -13.59 7.19 -2.11
C SER A 336 -13.19 8.14 -0.98
N ILE A 337 -13.99 9.18 -0.77
CA ILE A 337 -13.70 10.26 0.18
C ILE A 337 -14.90 10.60 1.06
N SER A 338 -14.65 11.13 2.25
CA SER A 338 -15.71 11.71 3.07
C SER A 338 -16.15 13.07 2.54
N ARG A 339 -17.34 13.50 2.97
CA ARG A 339 -17.86 14.84 2.64
C ARG A 339 -17.01 15.93 3.28
N GLU A 340 -16.48 15.67 4.47
CA GLU A 340 -15.62 16.58 5.21
C GLU A 340 -14.31 16.82 4.46
N GLN A 341 -13.66 15.75 3.99
CA GLN A 341 -12.42 15.84 3.19
C GLN A 341 -12.63 16.67 1.93
N LEU A 342 -13.72 16.41 1.19
CA LEU A 342 -14.01 17.18 -0.01
C LEU A 342 -14.37 18.64 0.29
N CYS A 343 -15.01 18.92 1.43
CA CYS A 343 -15.28 20.31 1.84
C CYS A 343 -14.00 21.07 2.18
N GLU A 344 -13.06 20.43 2.88
CA GLU A 344 -11.76 21.01 3.25
C GLU A 344 -10.91 21.27 2.01
N ALA A 345 -10.93 20.35 1.03
CA ALA A 345 -10.20 20.51 -0.23
C ALA A 345 -10.74 21.65 -1.12
N LEU A 346 -12.07 21.80 -1.22
CA LEU A 346 -12.69 22.82 -2.09
C LEU A 346 -12.82 24.19 -1.42
N TRP A 347 -12.97 24.21 -0.10
CA TRP A 347 -13.24 25.43 0.67
C TRP A 347 -12.55 25.42 2.04
N PRO A 348 -11.21 25.48 2.08
CA PRO A 348 -10.46 25.39 3.34
C PRO A 348 -10.88 26.46 4.36
N GLU A 349 -11.22 27.67 3.88
CA GLU A 349 -11.60 28.81 4.72
C GLU A 349 -13.10 28.88 5.07
N MET A 350 -13.92 27.98 4.53
CA MET A 350 -15.37 28.02 4.74
C MET A 350 -15.78 27.17 5.95
N PRO A 351 -16.66 27.66 6.84
CA PRO A 351 -17.22 26.84 7.90
C PRO A 351 -17.86 25.57 7.35
N LEU A 352 -17.50 24.41 7.92
CA LEU A 352 -17.89 23.09 7.44
C LEU A 352 -19.41 22.92 7.24
N SER A 353 -20.22 23.57 8.07
CA SER A 353 -21.68 23.55 7.97
C SER A 353 -22.21 24.21 6.68
N ASN A 354 -21.56 25.28 6.22
CA ASN A 354 -21.88 25.96 4.98
C ASN A 354 -21.30 25.21 3.77
N ALA A 355 -20.06 24.72 3.89
CA ALA A 355 -19.42 23.91 2.86
C ALA A 355 -20.26 22.65 2.53
N LYS A 356 -20.75 21.94 3.55
CA LYS A 356 -21.65 20.77 3.36
C LYS A 356 -22.97 21.10 2.66
N LYS A 357 -23.53 22.30 2.87
CA LYS A 357 -24.74 22.75 2.16
C LYS A 357 -24.45 22.96 0.68
N ASN A 358 -23.34 23.61 0.35
CA ASN A 358 -22.88 23.80 -1.03
C ASN A 358 -22.59 22.46 -1.70
N LEU A 359 -21.84 21.59 -1.00
CA LEU A 359 -21.43 20.29 -1.51
C LEU A 359 -22.63 19.44 -1.96
N ARG A 360 -23.75 19.47 -1.23
CA ARG A 360 -24.97 18.76 -1.64
C ARG A 360 -25.46 19.18 -3.03
N VAL A 361 -25.44 20.48 -3.32
CA VAL A 361 -25.87 21.02 -4.62
C VAL A 361 -24.87 20.62 -5.72
N TYR A 362 -23.58 20.60 -5.39
CA TYR A 362 -22.50 20.40 -6.34
C TYR A 362 -22.39 18.93 -6.74
N LEU A 363 -22.50 18.02 -5.78
CA LEU A 363 -22.62 16.58 -6.04
C LEU A 363 -23.88 16.23 -6.82
N SER A 364 -24.99 16.94 -6.60
CA SER A 364 -26.19 16.73 -7.42
C SER A 364 -25.97 17.17 -8.87
N HIS A 365 -25.15 18.18 -9.12
CA HIS A 365 -24.77 18.61 -10.47
C HIS A 365 -23.84 17.60 -11.12
N LEU A 366 -22.76 17.19 -10.43
CA LEU A 366 -21.81 16.19 -10.93
C LEU A 366 -22.48 14.85 -11.22
N LYS A 367 -23.38 14.38 -10.34
CA LYS A 367 -24.17 13.16 -10.57
C LYS A 367 -24.99 13.23 -11.86
N LYS A 368 -25.55 14.40 -12.18
CA LYS A 368 -26.32 14.60 -13.42
C LYS A 368 -25.42 14.58 -14.66
N LEU A 369 -24.23 15.17 -14.57
CA LEU A 369 -23.26 15.13 -15.66
C LEU A 369 -22.86 13.69 -15.98
N LEU A 370 -22.50 12.93 -14.95
CA LEU A 370 -21.93 11.58 -15.12
C LEU A 370 -22.96 10.47 -15.36
N ASN A 371 -24.24 10.68 -15.01
CA ASN A 371 -25.27 9.63 -15.07
C ASN A 371 -26.43 9.96 -16.04
N ALA A 372 -26.23 10.84 -17.01
CA ALA A 372 -27.32 11.37 -17.84
C ALA A 372 -28.07 10.29 -18.66
N GLU A 373 -27.43 9.17 -19.03
CA GLU A 373 -28.02 8.15 -19.91
C GLU A 373 -27.62 6.69 -19.57
N HIS A 374 -27.10 6.41 -18.37
CA HIS A 374 -26.47 5.12 -18.07
C HIS A 374 -27.29 4.23 -17.11
N SER A 375 -27.28 2.93 -17.37
CA SER A 375 -27.98 1.90 -16.59
C SER A 375 -27.43 1.75 -15.18
N GLU A 376 -26.13 2.02 -14.98
CA GLU A 376 -25.47 2.02 -13.67
C GLU A 376 -24.86 3.40 -13.35
N PRO A 377 -24.93 3.86 -12.09
CA PRO A 377 -24.41 5.16 -11.70
C PRO A 377 -22.87 5.16 -11.61
N VAL A 378 -22.22 6.08 -12.32
CA VAL A 378 -20.77 6.36 -12.23
C VAL A 378 -20.40 6.96 -10.89
N LEU A 379 -21.24 7.84 -10.35
CA LEU A 379 -21.00 8.51 -9.06
C LEU A 379 -21.93 7.94 -7.97
N LEU A 380 -21.33 7.34 -6.94
CA LEU A 380 -22.01 6.87 -5.75
C LEU A 380 -21.90 7.91 -4.64
N ILE A 381 -23.05 8.28 -4.08
CA ILE A 381 -23.14 9.24 -2.97
C ILE A 381 -23.97 8.59 -1.88
N ASN A 382 -23.34 8.27 -0.75
CA ASN A 382 -24.04 7.81 0.44
C ASN A 382 -23.95 8.86 1.57
N ARG A 383 -24.37 8.51 2.79
CA ARG A 383 -24.39 9.43 3.93
C ARG A 383 -22.99 9.80 4.43
N GLN A 384 -21.99 8.94 4.21
CA GLN A 384 -20.63 9.07 4.76
C GLN A 384 -19.57 9.31 3.67
N LEU A 385 -19.74 8.67 2.50
CA LEU A 385 -18.74 8.61 1.44
C LEU A 385 -19.30 9.07 0.08
N ILE A 386 -18.38 9.54 -0.74
CA ILE A 386 -18.54 9.85 -2.16
C ILE A 386 -17.48 9.04 -2.89
N SER A 387 -17.87 8.23 -3.88
CA SER A 387 -16.95 7.36 -4.60
C SER A 387 -17.31 7.23 -6.08
N LEU A 388 -16.32 6.89 -6.89
CA LEU A 388 -16.52 6.51 -8.29
C LEU A 388 -16.83 5.01 -8.37
N ASN A 389 -17.83 4.66 -9.17
CA ASN A 389 -18.22 3.29 -9.54
C ASN A 389 -18.08 3.15 -11.05
N ALA A 390 -16.84 3.22 -11.50
CA ALA A 390 -16.48 3.12 -12.91
C ALA A 390 -15.06 2.55 -13.04
N ASP A 391 -14.79 1.93 -14.18
CA ASP A 391 -13.42 1.65 -14.61
C ASP A 391 -12.77 2.95 -15.08
N VAL A 392 -11.82 3.47 -14.30
CA VAL A 392 -11.24 4.81 -14.51
C VAL A 392 -9.94 4.70 -15.30
N SER A 393 -9.85 5.44 -16.40
CA SER A 393 -8.61 5.66 -17.15
C SER A 393 -8.32 7.15 -17.25
N SER A 394 -7.05 7.55 -17.16
CA SER A 394 -6.69 8.96 -17.19
C SER A 394 -5.25 9.21 -17.60
N ASP A 395 -5.04 10.11 -18.55
CA ASP A 395 -3.71 10.51 -19.05
C ASP A 395 -2.78 11.08 -17.95
N GLY A 396 -3.34 11.79 -16.98
CA GLY A 396 -2.59 12.34 -15.85
C GLY A 396 -2.22 11.29 -14.79
N LEU A 397 -3.10 10.31 -14.54
CA LEU A 397 -2.77 9.17 -13.69
C LEU A 397 -1.73 8.26 -14.34
N ASP A 398 -1.85 8.05 -15.65
CA ASP A 398 -0.89 7.28 -16.44
C ASP A 398 0.49 7.93 -16.36
N LEU A 399 0.58 9.26 -16.53
CA LEU A 399 1.84 10.00 -16.35
C LEU A 399 2.46 9.78 -14.97
N LEU A 400 1.69 9.93 -13.91
CA LEU A 400 2.20 9.72 -12.54
C LEU A 400 2.70 8.30 -12.33
N THR A 401 1.94 7.31 -12.80
CA THR A 401 2.29 5.90 -12.70
C THR A 401 3.57 5.60 -13.48
N ASP A 402 3.68 6.13 -14.71
CA ASP A 402 4.86 5.98 -15.56
C ASP A 402 6.10 6.60 -14.91
N LEU A 403 6.00 7.84 -14.43
CA LEU A 403 7.14 8.54 -13.83
C LEU A 403 7.62 7.84 -12.56
N GLN A 404 6.70 7.39 -11.70
CA GLN A 404 7.05 6.60 -10.52
C GLN A 404 7.76 5.31 -10.91
N TRP A 405 7.20 4.55 -11.85
CA TRP A 405 7.81 3.32 -12.34
C TRP A 405 9.21 3.57 -12.93
N ILE A 406 9.40 4.64 -13.71
CA ILE A 406 10.70 5.02 -14.28
C ILE A 406 11.71 5.36 -13.16
N THR A 407 11.32 6.14 -12.16
CA THR A 407 12.23 6.52 -11.07
C THR A 407 12.77 5.33 -10.29
N GLU A 408 11.97 4.28 -10.16
CA GLU A 408 12.28 3.06 -9.39
C GLU A 408 13.08 2.02 -10.18
N GLN A 409 13.34 2.25 -11.47
CA GLN A 409 14.12 1.31 -12.28
C GLN A 409 15.55 1.19 -11.76
N SER A 410 15.92 -0.04 -11.40
CA SER A 410 17.26 -0.38 -10.88
C SER A 410 18.30 -0.52 -11.98
N ASP A 411 17.89 -0.86 -13.21
CA ASP A 411 18.77 -0.89 -14.38
C ASP A 411 18.92 0.54 -14.97
N PRO A 412 20.11 1.16 -14.90
CA PRO A 412 20.32 2.51 -15.41
C PRO A 412 20.07 2.64 -16.92
N ALA A 413 20.37 1.62 -17.72
CA ALA A 413 20.17 1.70 -19.17
C ALA A 413 18.68 1.67 -19.52
N LEU A 414 17.90 0.81 -18.84
CA LEU A 414 16.45 0.77 -18.98
C LEU A 414 15.81 2.07 -18.46
N LYS A 415 16.21 2.52 -17.27
CA LYS A 415 15.73 3.78 -16.67
C LYS A 415 15.92 4.95 -17.63
N PHE A 416 17.12 5.09 -18.20
CA PHE A 416 17.42 6.15 -19.15
C PHE A 416 16.54 6.06 -20.40
N LYS A 417 16.40 4.87 -20.99
CA LYS A 417 15.60 4.66 -22.20
C LYS A 417 14.13 5.03 -21.98
N GLU A 418 13.53 4.55 -20.90
CA GLU A 418 12.11 4.78 -20.62
C GLU A 418 11.86 6.23 -20.19
N ALA A 419 12.77 6.84 -19.42
CA ALA A 419 12.74 8.26 -19.10
C ALA A 419 12.80 9.13 -20.38
N GLU A 420 13.76 8.85 -21.27
CA GLU A 420 13.91 9.58 -22.53
C GLU A 420 12.65 9.47 -23.40
N GLN A 421 12.09 8.26 -23.52
CA GLN A 421 10.86 8.02 -24.25
C GLN A 421 9.68 8.78 -23.64
N ARG A 422 9.53 8.78 -22.31
CA ARG A 422 8.42 9.46 -21.65
C ARG A 422 8.53 10.98 -21.76
N LEU A 423 9.72 11.53 -21.55
CA LEU A 423 9.99 12.96 -21.73
C LEU A 423 9.71 13.43 -23.16
N HIS A 424 9.98 12.61 -24.19
CA HIS A 424 9.63 12.94 -25.58
C HIS A 424 8.13 12.99 -25.87
N GLN A 425 7.31 12.31 -25.07
CA GLN A 425 5.86 12.34 -25.20
C GLN A 425 5.23 13.52 -24.45
N LEU A 426 5.98 14.15 -23.53
CA LEU A 426 5.53 15.31 -22.79
C LEU A 426 5.68 16.60 -23.60
N VAL A 427 4.62 17.39 -23.61
CA VAL A 427 4.61 18.77 -24.12
C VAL A 427 4.60 19.73 -22.92
N PRO A 428 5.32 20.87 -22.97
CA PRO A 428 5.22 21.93 -21.96
C PRO A 428 3.79 22.40 -21.70
N HIS A 429 3.54 22.99 -20.53
CA HIS A 429 2.22 23.51 -20.10
C HIS A 429 1.17 22.41 -19.83
N TYR A 430 1.61 21.26 -19.29
CA TYR A 430 0.73 20.22 -18.79
C TYR A 430 0.10 20.59 -17.43
N LEU A 431 -1.02 19.94 -17.08
CA LEU A 431 -1.74 20.12 -15.81
C LEU A 431 -2.15 21.57 -15.53
N THR A 432 -2.49 22.32 -16.57
CA THR A 432 -2.91 23.74 -16.49
C THR A 432 -4.42 23.90 -16.30
N THR A 433 -5.15 22.80 -16.17
CA THR A 433 -6.61 22.74 -16.16
C THR A 433 -7.24 23.15 -14.84
N ILE A 434 -6.54 22.98 -13.71
CA ILE A 434 -7.04 23.32 -12.37
C ILE A 434 -5.95 24.08 -11.59
N TYR A 435 -6.38 25.09 -10.82
CA TYR A 435 -5.50 25.97 -10.04
C TYR A 435 -5.72 25.87 -8.51
N ASP A 436 -6.49 24.88 -8.04
CA ASP A 436 -6.64 24.63 -6.61
C ASP A 436 -5.31 24.21 -5.98
N ASP A 437 -5.06 24.64 -4.74
CA ASP A 437 -3.81 24.38 -4.01
C ASP A 437 -3.43 22.89 -3.98
N TRP A 438 -4.40 22.01 -3.74
CA TRP A 438 -4.16 20.56 -3.70
C TRP A 438 -3.73 19.97 -5.06
N PHE A 439 -4.18 20.58 -6.16
CA PHE A 439 -3.83 20.14 -7.52
C PHE A 439 -2.49 20.73 -7.93
N LEU A 440 -2.19 21.97 -7.52
CA LEU A 440 -0.86 22.55 -7.64
C LEU A 440 0.19 21.69 -6.92
N ASP A 441 -0.12 21.13 -5.75
CA ASP A 441 0.77 20.19 -5.06
C ASP A 441 1.09 18.93 -5.90
N ILE A 442 0.12 18.44 -6.67
CA ILE A 442 0.33 17.29 -7.57
C ILE A 442 1.25 17.70 -8.73
N ARG A 443 1.01 18.88 -9.32
CA ARG A 443 1.85 19.41 -10.38
C ARG A 443 3.29 19.62 -9.91
N VAL A 444 3.49 20.25 -8.75
CA VAL A 444 4.81 20.46 -8.14
C VAL A 444 5.53 19.13 -7.91
N LYS A 445 4.82 18.09 -7.41
CA LYS A 445 5.41 16.75 -7.26
C LYS A 445 5.89 16.16 -8.58
N ILE A 446 5.12 16.30 -9.65
CA ILE A 446 5.51 15.84 -10.98
C ILE A 446 6.73 16.61 -11.48
N GLU A 447 6.74 17.93 -11.31
CA GLU A 447 7.88 18.77 -11.71
C GLU A 447 9.16 18.40 -10.96
N ILE A 448 9.07 18.11 -9.66
CA ILE A 448 10.21 17.60 -8.87
C ILE A 448 10.72 16.26 -9.43
N ILE A 449 9.82 15.31 -9.72
CA ILE A 449 10.20 14.01 -10.28
C ILE A 449 10.88 14.18 -11.65
N LEU A 450 10.35 15.06 -12.50
CA LEU A 450 10.93 15.34 -13.82
C LEU A 450 12.30 15.99 -13.69
N LEU A 451 12.47 16.94 -12.77
CA LEU A 451 13.75 17.57 -12.49
C LEU A 451 14.78 16.54 -12.02
N ASP A 452 14.43 15.71 -11.03
CA ASP A 452 15.28 14.64 -10.52
C ASP A 452 15.69 13.65 -11.63
N LEU A 453 14.76 13.29 -12.52
CA LEU A 453 15.06 12.45 -13.68
C LEU A 453 16.02 13.12 -14.66
N LEU A 454 15.81 14.39 -15.00
CA LEU A 454 16.71 15.13 -15.90
C LEU A 454 18.12 15.24 -15.35
N ILE A 455 18.25 15.52 -14.04
CA ILE A 455 19.53 15.58 -13.33
C ILE A 455 20.21 14.22 -13.36
N TRP A 456 19.49 13.17 -12.96
CA TRP A 456 20.02 11.81 -12.95
C TRP A 456 20.46 11.37 -14.35
N MET A 457 19.67 11.66 -15.40
CA MET A 457 20.01 11.36 -16.79
C MET A 457 21.26 12.11 -17.25
N LYS A 458 21.40 13.38 -16.86
CA LYS A 458 22.61 14.19 -17.12
C LYS A 458 23.84 13.60 -16.46
N GLU A 459 23.75 13.20 -15.20
CA GLU A 459 24.85 12.56 -14.46
C GLU A 459 25.28 11.27 -15.12
N TRP A 460 24.31 10.40 -15.40
CA TRP A 460 24.56 9.14 -16.07
C TRP A 460 25.25 9.32 -17.43
N LEU A 461 24.82 10.30 -18.23
CA LEU A 461 25.49 10.63 -19.49
C LEU A 461 26.92 11.16 -19.28
N CYS A 462 27.15 12.03 -18.30
CA CYS A 462 28.47 12.57 -17.99
C CYS A 462 29.45 11.49 -17.52
N GLU A 463 29.01 10.59 -16.62
CA GLU A 463 29.80 9.44 -16.15
C GLU A 463 30.20 8.51 -17.30
N ASN A 464 29.33 8.40 -18.31
CA ASN A 464 29.59 7.63 -19.53
C ASN A 464 30.34 8.44 -20.62
N GLY A 465 30.93 9.59 -20.27
CA GLY A 465 31.74 10.42 -21.18
C GLY A 465 30.94 11.14 -22.28
N LYS A 466 29.61 11.21 -22.16
CA LYS A 466 28.69 11.79 -23.17
C LYS A 466 28.18 13.18 -22.75
N VAL A 467 29.07 14.05 -22.27
CA VAL A 467 28.71 15.38 -21.74
C VAL A 467 27.94 16.25 -22.75
N SER A 468 28.29 16.22 -24.03
CA SER A 468 27.55 16.97 -25.06
C SER A 468 26.10 16.49 -25.24
N LYS A 469 25.81 15.21 -24.99
CA LYS A 469 24.44 14.69 -25.00
C LYS A 469 23.67 15.13 -23.76
N ALA A 470 24.33 15.22 -22.61
CA ALA A 470 23.72 15.72 -21.38
C ALA A 470 23.24 17.16 -21.55
N VAL A 471 24.08 18.02 -22.13
CA VAL A 471 23.71 19.39 -22.51
C VAL A 471 22.49 19.42 -23.43
N PHE A 472 22.50 18.61 -24.50
CA PHE A 472 21.38 18.57 -25.44
C PHE A 472 20.08 18.12 -24.76
N LEU A 473 20.17 17.13 -23.87
CA LEU A 473 19.03 16.63 -23.10
C LEU A 473 18.42 17.71 -22.21
N LEU A 474 19.24 18.41 -21.42
CA LEU A 474 18.78 19.50 -20.55
C LEU A 474 18.13 20.63 -21.35
N ILE A 475 18.77 21.09 -22.43
CA ILE A 475 18.21 22.15 -23.28
C ILE A 475 16.87 21.72 -23.91
N LYS A 476 16.78 20.46 -24.36
CA LYS A 476 15.58 19.96 -25.04
C LYS A 476 14.35 19.91 -24.13
N PHE A 477 14.55 19.69 -22.84
CA PHE A 477 13.47 19.45 -21.88
C PHE A 477 13.34 20.54 -20.81
N ILE A 478 14.11 21.63 -20.90
CA ILE A 478 14.07 22.74 -19.95
C ILE A 478 12.67 23.35 -19.80
N ASP A 479 11.85 23.31 -20.86
CA ASP A 479 10.49 23.85 -20.83
C ASP A 479 9.46 22.90 -20.20
N LEU A 480 9.85 21.70 -19.77
CA LEU A 480 8.96 20.77 -19.06
C LEU A 480 8.81 21.09 -17.56
N VAL A 481 9.65 21.96 -17.00
CA VAL A 481 9.56 22.38 -15.59
C VAL A 481 9.40 23.90 -15.50
N GLU A 482 8.67 24.36 -14.48
CA GLU A 482 8.43 25.79 -14.29
C GLU A 482 9.68 26.48 -13.70
N GLU A 483 10.31 25.87 -12.69
CA GLU A 483 11.56 26.34 -12.09
C GLU A 483 12.79 25.92 -12.91
N LYS A 484 13.17 26.78 -13.86
CA LYS A 484 14.27 26.50 -14.82
C LYS A 484 15.66 26.85 -14.29
N GLU A 485 15.72 27.59 -13.19
CA GLU A 485 16.98 28.15 -12.65
C GLU A 485 18.04 27.07 -12.48
N PHE A 486 17.67 25.95 -11.84
CA PHE A 486 18.58 24.85 -11.57
C PHE A 486 19.09 24.18 -12.86
N ILE A 487 18.25 24.05 -13.89
CA ILE A 487 18.64 23.46 -15.16
C ILE A 487 19.66 24.34 -15.88
N TYR A 488 19.52 25.67 -15.79
CA TYR A 488 20.52 26.58 -16.36
C TYR A 488 21.90 26.40 -15.74
N ASP A 489 21.98 26.24 -14.41
CA ASP A 489 23.25 25.99 -13.71
C ASP A 489 23.88 24.68 -14.18
N GLU A 490 23.08 23.61 -14.30
CA GLU A 490 23.56 22.31 -14.78
C GLU A 490 24.05 22.36 -16.25
N ILE A 491 23.42 23.18 -17.11
CA ILE A 491 23.88 23.40 -18.49
C ILE A 491 25.23 24.13 -18.49
N VAL A 492 25.39 25.16 -17.66
CA VAL A 492 26.63 25.92 -17.49
C VAL A 492 27.76 24.98 -17.05
N ASP A 493 27.53 24.18 -16.02
CA ASP A 493 28.50 23.21 -15.49
C ASP A 493 28.93 22.19 -16.54
N CYS A 494 28.00 21.72 -17.38
CA CYS A 494 28.33 20.82 -18.48
C CYS A 494 29.20 21.49 -19.56
N TYR A 495 28.99 22.77 -19.87
CA TYR A 495 29.84 23.50 -20.82
C TYR A 495 31.23 23.82 -20.26
N ILE A 496 31.34 24.07 -18.95
CA ILE A 496 32.64 24.20 -18.27
C ILE A 496 33.41 22.86 -18.36
N LYS A 497 32.75 21.72 -18.12
CA LYS A 497 33.35 20.38 -18.31
C LYS A 497 33.82 20.11 -19.75
N LEU A 498 33.22 20.78 -20.73
CA LEU A 498 33.60 20.71 -22.14
C LEU A 498 34.65 21.76 -22.55
N ASP A 499 35.16 22.56 -21.61
CA ASP A 499 36.09 23.68 -21.86
C ASP A 499 35.55 24.71 -22.88
N ASN A 500 34.23 24.92 -22.87
CA ASN A 500 33.53 25.85 -23.76
C ASN A 500 33.02 27.09 -22.99
N ASN A 501 33.95 27.99 -22.67
CA ASN A 501 33.68 29.19 -21.88
C ASN A 501 32.69 30.15 -22.55
N GLU A 502 32.70 30.25 -23.89
CA GLU A 502 31.77 31.10 -24.64
C GLU A 502 30.31 30.66 -24.45
N LYS A 503 30.05 29.34 -24.55
CA LYS A 503 28.70 28.81 -24.32
C LYS A 503 28.30 28.82 -22.85
N SER A 504 29.25 28.61 -21.93
CA SER A 504 29.01 28.77 -20.50
C SER A 504 28.50 30.18 -20.17
N GLU A 505 29.18 31.22 -20.67
CA GLU A 505 28.78 32.62 -20.46
C GLU A 505 27.43 32.94 -21.15
N TYR A 506 27.18 32.38 -22.33
CA TYR A 506 25.88 32.51 -22.99
C TYR A 506 24.72 31.99 -22.14
N TRP A 507 24.84 30.78 -21.57
CA TRP A 507 23.77 30.18 -20.75
C TRP A 507 23.62 30.84 -19.38
N LEU A 508 24.72 31.35 -18.81
CA LEU A 508 24.66 32.21 -17.62
C LEU A 508 23.82 33.47 -17.91
N ASN A 509 24.01 34.10 -19.07
CA ASN A 509 23.20 35.25 -19.48
C ASN A 509 21.72 34.87 -19.73
N GLN A 510 21.44 33.67 -20.26
CA GLN A 510 20.05 33.18 -20.38
C GLN A 510 19.39 32.99 -19.02
N LYS A 511 20.12 32.41 -18.04
CA LYS A 511 19.67 32.30 -16.65
C LYS A 511 19.29 33.67 -16.08
N MET A 512 20.16 34.66 -16.25
CA MET A 512 19.93 36.01 -15.75
C MET A 512 18.69 36.64 -16.40
N ARG A 513 18.48 36.47 -17.71
CA ARG A 513 17.25 36.95 -18.36
C ARG A 513 16.00 36.32 -17.77
N TYR A 514 15.99 35.00 -17.58
CA TYR A 514 14.87 34.29 -16.97
C TYR A 514 14.55 34.76 -15.54
N LEU A 515 15.57 35.14 -14.75
CA LEU A 515 15.36 35.65 -13.38
C LEU A 515 14.85 37.10 -13.31
N PHE A 516 14.99 37.88 -14.40
CA PHE A 516 14.64 39.31 -14.43
C PHE A 516 13.50 39.67 -15.40
N GLU A 517 12.97 38.69 -16.14
CA GLU A 517 11.72 38.76 -16.94
C GLU A 517 10.56 38.15 -16.16
#